data_AF-A0AAW6MD01-F1
#
_entry.id   AF-A0AAW6MD01-F1
#
_cell.length_a   1.000
_cell.length_b   1.000
_cell.length_c   1.000
_cell.angle_alpha   90.00
_cell.angle_beta   90.00
_cell.angle_gamma   90.00
#
_symmetry.space_group_name_H-M   'P 1'
#
loop_
_entity.id
_entity.type
_entity.pdbx_description
1 polymer ?
#
loop_
_entity_poly.entity_id
_entity_poly.type
_entity_poly.pdbx_seq_one_letter_code
_entity_poly.pdbx_strand_id
1 'polypeptide(L)'
;AQTKMTAREAAVKIADRILASTTYEFKNTKTGEIYKSVKKLPLDMDVKVACKYNNWHYTNGVTNMALMELGDNLGDKKYEKYVLKNMNFVFNEGNLDFFRKQYDEAFK
;
A
#
# COMPACT_ATOMS: atom_id res chain seq x y z
N ALA A 1 -30.19 10.25 8.45
CA ALA A 1 -30.65 9.09 7.66
C ALA A 1 -29.45 8.18 7.40
N GLN A 2 -29.43 6.98 7.97
CA GLN A 2 -28.42 5.97 7.64
C GLN A 2 -28.85 5.35 6.32
N THR A 3 -28.21 5.72 5.22
CA THR A 3 -28.52 5.18 3.90
C THR A 3 -28.42 3.65 3.97
N LYS A 4 -29.51 2.93 3.67
CA LYS A 4 -29.50 1.46 3.60
C LYS A 4 -28.72 1.04 2.34
N MET A 5 -27.39 1.07 2.43
CA MET A 5 -26.54 0.51 1.41
C MET A 5 -26.63 -1.03 1.47
N THR A 6 -26.71 -1.67 0.32
CA THR A 6 -26.53 -3.12 0.20
C THR A 6 -25.09 -3.50 0.56
N ALA A 7 -24.87 -4.78 0.89
CA ALA A 7 -23.53 -5.30 1.15
C ALA A 7 -22.58 -5.07 -0.04
N ARG A 8 -23.09 -5.24 -1.27
CA ARG A 8 -22.34 -4.99 -2.51
C ARG A 8 -21.90 -3.53 -2.62
N GLU A 9 -22.82 -2.59 -2.45
CA GLU A 9 -22.51 -1.16 -2.53
C GLU A 9 -21.53 -0.74 -1.43
N ALA A 10 -21.68 -1.30 -0.22
CA ALA A 10 -20.78 -1.04 0.89
C ALA A 10 -19.36 -1.54 0.59
N ALA A 11 -19.22 -2.77 0.10
CA ALA A 11 -17.94 -3.36 -0.28
C ALA A 11 -17.25 -2.54 -1.39
N VAL A 12 -17.98 -2.20 -2.46
CA VAL A 12 -17.46 -1.38 -3.56
C VAL A 12 -17.00 -0.01 -3.07
N LYS A 13 -17.81 0.67 -2.24
CA LYS A 13 -17.47 2.00 -1.73
C LYS A 13 -16.23 1.99 -0.83
N ILE A 14 -16.07 0.94 -0.01
CA ILE A 14 -14.88 0.76 0.83
C ILE A 14 -13.66 0.47 -0.05
N ALA A 15 -13.78 -0.47 -0.99
CA ALA A 15 -12.71 -0.85 -1.90
C ALA A 15 -12.23 0.35 -2.73
N ASP A 16 -13.15 1.10 -3.34
CA ASP A 16 -12.84 2.29 -4.15
C ASP A 16 -12.16 3.38 -3.32
N ARG A 17 -12.56 3.55 -2.05
CA ARG A 17 -11.88 4.47 -1.12
C ARG A 17 -10.45 4.03 -0.81
N ILE A 18 -10.20 2.74 -0.62
CA ILE A 18 -8.85 2.20 -0.39
C ILE A 18 -7.97 2.50 -1.60
N LEU A 19 -8.44 2.16 -2.80
CA LEU A 19 -7.74 2.43 -4.06
C LEU A 19 -7.41 3.92 -4.20
N ALA A 20 -8.39 4.81 -3.98
CA ALA A 20 -8.23 6.25 -4.16
C ALA A 20 -7.32 6.92 -3.10
N SER A 21 -7.17 6.31 -1.92
CA SER A 21 -6.35 6.86 -0.82
C SER A 21 -4.94 6.26 -0.71
N THR A 22 -4.60 5.33 -1.60
CA THR A 22 -3.27 4.70 -1.62
C THR A 22 -2.31 5.55 -2.46
N THR A 23 -1.27 6.12 -1.83
CA THR A 23 -0.43 7.14 -2.47
C THR A 23 0.90 6.62 -3.03
N TYR A 24 1.40 5.46 -2.59
CA TYR A 24 2.69 4.89 -3.04
C TYR A 24 3.88 5.83 -2.80
N GLU A 25 3.89 6.45 -1.62
CA GLU A 25 4.89 7.44 -1.22
C GLU A 25 5.66 6.98 0.02
N PHE A 26 6.79 7.64 0.24
CA PHE A 26 7.61 7.53 1.44
C PHE A 26 7.61 8.86 2.18
N LYS A 27 7.86 8.81 3.48
CA LYS A 27 7.91 9.98 4.34
C LYS A 27 9.10 9.86 5.29
N ASN A 28 9.89 10.92 5.42
CA ASN A 28 10.80 11.06 6.54
C ASN A 28 9.99 11.42 7.80
N THR A 29 10.03 10.59 8.84
CA THR A 29 9.22 10.79 10.05
C THR A 29 9.70 11.92 10.94
N LYS A 30 10.94 12.39 10.79
CA LYS A 30 11.48 13.56 11.50
C LYS A 30 11.17 14.87 10.78
N THR A 31 11.47 14.95 9.49
CA THR A 31 11.34 16.22 8.72
C THR A 31 9.95 16.40 8.12
N GLY A 32 9.20 15.32 7.93
CA GLY A 32 7.90 15.32 7.27
C GLY A 32 7.97 15.35 5.74
N GLU A 33 9.17 15.38 5.14
CA GLU A 33 9.36 15.39 3.69
C GLU A 33 8.79 14.11 3.03
N ILE A 34 8.16 14.28 1.88
CA ILE A 34 7.51 13.20 1.11
C ILE A 34 8.33 12.89 -0.13
N TYR A 35 8.59 11.60 -0.36
CA TYR A 35 9.33 11.11 -1.53
C TYR A 35 8.48 10.16 -2.34
N LYS A 36 8.62 10.23 -3.67
CA LYS A 36 7.97 9.29 -4.60
C LYS A 36 8.79 8.03 -4.86
N SER A 37 10.05 7.99 -4.43
CA SER A 37 10.95 6.85 -4.63
C SER A 37 12.13 6.92 -3.66
N VAL A 38 12.64 5.76 -3.24
CA VAL A 38 13.83 5.63 -2.40
C VAL A 38 15.10 5.25 -3.17
N LYS A 39 15.02 4.96 -4.48
CA LYS A 39 16.15 4.40 -5.28
C LYS A 39 17.45 5.20 -5.25
N LYS A 40 17.35 6.52 -5.10
CA LYS A 40 18.49 7.46 -5.10
C LYS A 40 18.61 8.25 -3.79
N LEU A 41 17.79 7.91 -2.79
CA LEU A 41 17.90 8.55 -1.50
C LEU A 41 19.12 8.00 -0.76
N PRO A 42 19.86 8.86 -0.05
CA PRO A 42 20.83 8.35 0.93
C PRO A 42 20.10 7.45 1.94
N LEU A 43 20.83 6.51 2.53
CA LEU A 43 20.27 5.69 3.61
C LEU A 43 19.91 6.62 4.78
N ASP A 44 18.64 6.61 5.15
CA ASP A 44 18.09 7.42 6.24
C ASP A 44 17.09 6.55 7.00
N MET A 45 17.32 6.35 8.29
CA MET A 45 16.53 5.47 9.16
C MET A 45 15.14 6.02 9.48
N ASP A 46 14.90 7.30 9.23
CA ASP A 46 13.61 7.96 9.45
C ASP A 46 12.69 7.89 8.23
N VAL A 47 13.18 7.45 7.08
CA VAL A 47 12.35 7.25 5.87
C VAL A 47 11.53 5.97 6.01
N LYS A 48 10.20 6.11 5.97
CA LYS A 48 9.22 5.01 6.05
C LYS A 48 8.20 5.09 4.91
N VAL A 49 7.47 4.01 4.67
CA VAL A 49 6.30 4.02 3.80
C VAL A 49 5.23 4.96 4.39
N ALA A 50 4.72 5.90 3.59
CA ALA A 50 3.82 6.95 4.06
C ALA A 50 2.37 6.48 4.21
N CYS A 51 1.90 5.64 3.29
CA CYS A 51 0.52 5.17 3.26
C CYS A 51 0.36 3.85 4.00
N LYS A 52 -0.61 3.78 4.92
CA LYS A 52 -0.90 2.58 5.70
C LYS A 52 -1.28 1.36 4.84
N TYR A 53 -1.86 1.55 3.65
CA TYR A 53 -2.24 0.45 2.76
C TYR A 53 -1.06 -0.12 1.97
N ASN A 54 0.05 0.61 1.91
CA ASN A 54 1.29 0.14 1.29
C ASN A 54 2.23 -0.55 2.30
N ASN A 55 1.91 -0.56 3.59
CA ASN A 55 2.70 -1.26 4.61
C ASN A 55 2.60 -2.78 4.46
N TRP A 56 3.69 -3.48 4.80
CA TRP A 56 3.70 -4.93 4.94
C TRP A 56 3.07 -5.36 6.27
N HIS A 57 1.75 -5.27 6.35
CA HIS A 57 0.97 -5.62 7.53
C HIS A 57 -0.04 -6.72 7.20
N TYR A 58 -0.26 -7.67 8.12
CA TYR A 58 -1.14 -8.83 7.89
C TYR A 58 -2.54 -8.42 7.39
N THR A 59 -3.11 -7.36 7.97
CA THR A 59 -4.44 -6.85 7.56
C THR A 59 -4.48 -6.36 6.11
N ASN A 60 -3.35 -5.86 5.58
CA ASN A 60 -3.26 -5.47 4.18
C ASN A 60 -3.18 -6.71 3.28
N GLY A 61 -2.59 -7.82 3.74
CA GLY A 61 -2.70 -9.13 3.08
C GLY A 61 -4.16 -9.60 2.97
N VAL A 62 -4.92 -9.54 4.07
CA VAL A 62 -6.36 -9.85 4.06
C VAL A 62 -7.14 -8.91 3.14
N THR A 63 -6.80 -7.61 3.16
CA THR A 63 -7.42 -6.61 2.29
C THR A 63 -7.15 -6.91 0.82
N ASN A 64 -5.92 -7.26 0.45
CA ASN A 64 -5.57 -7.64 -0.92
C ASN A 64 -6.35 -8.88 -1.37
N MET A 65 -6.44 -9.94 -0.55
CA MET A 65 -7.25 -11.12 -0.87
C MET A 65 -8.73 -10.77 -1.06
N ALA A 66 -9.30 -9.92 -0.20
CA ALA A 66 -10.69 -9.47 -0.32
C ALA A 66 -10.92 -8.64 -1.60
N LEU A 67 -9.95 -7.82 -2.02
CA LEU A 67 -10.03 -7.05 -3.26
C LEU A 67 -9.94 -7.94 -4.50
N MET A 68 -9.11 -8.99 -4.49
CA MET A 68 -9.08 -9.99 -5.57
C MET A 68 -10.45 -10.67 -5.71
N GLU A 69 -10.97 -11.22 -4.60
CA GLU A 69 -12.27 -11.90 -4.56
C GLU A 69 -13.42 -10.97 -5.00
N LEU A 70 -13.37 -9.70 -4.59
CA LEU A 70 -14.35 -8.70 -5.02
C LEU A 70 -14.24 -8.43 -6.53
N GLY A 71 -13.02 -8.33 -7.07
CA GLY A 71 -12.78 -8.17 -8.51
C GLY A 71 -13.35 -9.31 -9.33
N ASP A 72 -13.12 -10.55 -8.91
CA ASP A 72 -13.62 -11.75 -9.59
C ASP A 72 -15.16 -11.81 -9.57
N ASN A 73 -15.78 -11.57 -8.41
CA ASN A 73 -17.24 -11.58 -8.27
C ASN A 73 -17.94 -10.43 -9.03
N LEU A 74 -17.24 -9.32 -9.26
CA LEU A 74 -17.77 -8.16 -10.00
C LEU A 74 -17.40 -8.17 -11.49
N GLY A 75 -16.42 -8.97 -11.90
CA GLY A 75 -15.79 -8.87 -13.22
C GLY A 75 -14.99 -7.57 -13.41
N ASP A 76 -14.55 -6.92 -12.34
CA ASP A 76 -13.85 -5.62 -12.39
C ASP A 76 -12.36 -5.77 -12.04
N LYS A 77 -11.52 -5.74 -13.08
CA LYS A 77 -10.06 -5.91 -12.96
C LYS A 77 -9.35 -4.77 -12.23
N LYS A 78 -10.01 -3.65 -11.89
CA LYS A 78 -9.34 -2.55 -11.18
C LYS A 78 -8.80 -2.98 -9.82
N TYR A 79 -9.46 -3.91 -9.16
CA TYR A 79 -9.06 -4.41 -7.84
C TYR A 79 -7.85 -5.35 -7.93
N GLU A 80 -7.83 -6.25 -8.91
CA GLU A 80 -6.65 -7.07 -9.22
C GLU A 80 -5.42 -6.20 -9.56
N LYS A 81 -5.61 -5.20 -10.43
CA LYS A 81 -4.53 -4.26 -10.80
C LYS A 81 -3.99 -3.50 -9.59
N TYR A 82 -4.85 -3.13 -8.65
CA TYR A 82 -4.44 -2.49 -7.41
C TYR A 82 -3.57 -3.42 -6.56
N VAL A 83 -3.98 -4.68 -6.38
CA VAL A 83 -3.22 -5.67 -5.60
C VAL A 83 -1.85 -5.92 -6.24
N LEU A 84 -1.79 -6.08 -7.57
CA LEU A 84 -0.54 -6.22 -8.30
C LEU A 84 0.37 -4.99 -8.10
N LYS A 85 -0.20 -3.78 -8.17
CA LYS A 85 0.56 -2.54 -7.92
C LYS A 85 1.13 -2.49 -6.50
N ASN A 86 0.37 -2.93 -5.48
CA ASN A 86 0.87 -3.04 -4.11
C ASN A 86 2.04 -4.04 -3.99
N MET A 87 1.97 -5.19 -4.66
CA MET A 87 3.06 -6.16 -4.65
C MET A 87 4.31 -5.62 -5.35
N ASN A 88 4.14 -4.95 -6.49
CA ASN A 88 5.25 -4.33 -7.23
C ASN A 88 5.94 -3.22 -6.43
N PHE A 89 5.15 -2.40 -5.72
CA PHE A 89 5.69 -1.36 -4.85
C PHE A 89 6.62 -1.94 -3.77
N VAL A 90 6.30 -3.11 -3.23
CA VAL A 90 7.17 -3.77 -2.24
C VAL A 90 8.40 -4.38 -2.92
N PHE A 91 8.19 -5.25 -3.91
CA PHE A 91 9.22 -6.18 -4.36
C PHE A 91 10.05 -5.70 -5.56
N ASN A 92 9.47 -4.92 -6.48
CA ASN A 92 10.05 -4.75 -7.82
C ASN A 92 10.66 -3.36 -8.07
N GLU A 93 10.38 -2.38 -7.22
CA GLU A 93 10.86 -1.00 -7.42
C GLU A 93 12.17 -0.69 -6.66
N GLY A 94 12.93 -1.69 -6.23
CA GLY A 94 14.15 -1.49 -5.42
C GLY A 94 13.86 -0.96 -4.01
N ASN A 95 12.59 -0.87 -3.63
CA ASN A 95 12.15 -0.40 -2.33
C ASN A 95 12.55 -1.41 -1.24
N LEU A 96 12.37 -2.72 -1.49
CA LEU A 96 12.80 -3.78 -0.58
C LEU A 96 14.29 -3.68 -0.23
N ASP A 97 15.16 -3.41 -1.22
CA ASP A 97 16.60 -3.28 -0.99
C ASP A 97 16.95 -2.09 -0.08
N PHE A 98 16.25 -0.96 -0.23
CA PHE A 98 16.44 0.20 0.64
C PHE A 98 16.08 -0.14 2.10
N PHE A 99 14.92 -0.75 2.33
CA PHE A 99 14.50 -1.15 3.69
C PHE A 99 15.34 -2.29 4.26
N ARG A 100 15.85 -3.20 3.41
CA ARG A 100 16.80 -4.21 3.85
C ARG A 100 18.09 -3.58 4.37
N LYS A 101 18.63 -2.55 3.70
CA LYS A 101 19.80 -1.81 4.19
C LYS A 101 19.54 -1.13 5.53
N GLN A 102 18.33 -0.56 5.72
CA GLN A 102 17.94 -0.03 7.03
C GLN A 102 17.93 -1.13 8.11
N TYR A 103 17.34 -2.28 7.82
CA TYR A 103 17.36 -3.42 8.74
C TYR A 103 18.80 -3.83 9.08
N ASP A 104 19.63 -4.07 8.06
CA ASP A 104 21.01 -4.48 8.27
C ASP A 104 21.81 -3.45 9.10
N GLU A 105 21.56 -2.15 8.91
CA GLU A 105 22.21 -1.09 9.70
C GLU A 105 21.70 -1.03 11.15
N ALA A 106 20.41 -1.26 11.40
CA ALA A 106 19.84 -1.22 12.75
C ALA A 106 20.29 -2.38 13.65
N PHE A 107 20.76 -3.48 13.06
CA PHE A 107 21.14 -4.71 13.76
C PHE A 107 22.65 -5.03 13.66
N LYS A 108 23.47 -4.06 13.22
CA LYS A 108 24.92 -4.07 13.43
C LYS A 108 25.26 -3.70 14.87
#